data_AF-A0A359BCH6-F1
#
_entry.id   AF-A0A359BCH6-F1
#
_cell.length_a   1.000
_cell.length_b   1.000
_cell.length_c   1.000
_cell.angle_alpha   90.00
_cell.angle_beta   90.00
_cell.angle_gamma   90.00
#
_symmetry.space_group_name_H-M   'P 1'
#
loop_
_entity.id
_entity.type
_entity.pdbx_description
1 polymer ?
#
loop_
_entity_poly.entity_id
_entity_poly.type
_entity_poly.pdbx_seq_one_letter_code
_entity_poly.pdbx_strand_id
1 'polypeptide(L)'
;MRPIVLALVFVTAGLNGCQNPIRDPIDSVVQVVTDPRKEIQKGQRHYPFALAQSGGDLTQLRGTNDYLNTLIQRLAVTADSAFPWEIRLVNDGSINAWALPGGKMGVNYGLINAIETEAELVSVLGHEMAHSIELHGTGRETFGALVGLAAQIIEIGIAERGVQA
;
A
#
# COMPACT_ATOMS: atom_id res chain seq x y z
N MET A 1 60.53 -42.84 -48.13
CA MET A 1 60.59 -42.47 -46.69
C MET A 1 60.02 -41.05 -46.57
N ARG A 2 58.95 -40.86 -45.78
CA ARG A 2 58.11 -39.64 -45.76
C ARG A 2 58.58 -38.71 -44.63
N PRO A 3 58.67 -37.38 -44.82
CA PRO A 3 58.69 -36.46 -43.69
C PRO A 3 57.23 -36.16 -43.28
N ILE A 4 56.86 -36.55 -42.06
CA ILE A 4 55.58 -36.20 -41.45
C ILE A 4 55.73 -34.81 -40.84
N VAL A 5 55.14 -33.80 -41.48
CA VAL A 5 55.02 -32.44 -40.94
C VAL A 5 53.86 -32.45 -39.95
N LEU A 6 54.17 -32.25 -38.66
CA LEU A 6 53.19 -32.12 -37.59
C LEU A 6 52.55 -30.72 -37.67
N ALA A 7 51.43 -30.61 -38.39
CA ALA A 7 50.64 -29.38 -38.43
C ALA A 7 49.73 -29.33 -37.19
N LEU A 8 50.12 -28.53 -36.20
CA LEU A 8 49.26 -28.18 -35.07
C LEU A 8 48.13 -27.26 -35.59
N VAL A 9 46.96 -27.82 -35.85
CA VAL A 9 45.76 -27.04 -36.12
C VAL A 9 45.19 -26.57 -34.79
N PHE A 10 45.48 -25.32 -34.41
CA PHE A 10 44.73 -24.63 -33.36
C PHE A 10 43.31 -24.38 -33.87
N VAL A 11 42.36 -25.24 -33.50
CA VAL A 11 40.94 -24.92 -33.62
C VAL A 11 40.61 -23.91 -32.53
N THR A 12 40.67 -22.62 -32.86
CA THR A 12 40.10 -21.57 -32.01
C THR A 12 38.58 -21.69 -32.12
N ALA A 13 37.96 -22.36 -31.13
CA ALA A 13 36.53 -22.34 -30.94
C ALA A 13 36.10 -20.92 -30.57
N GLY A 14 35.64 -20.15 -31.56
CA GLY A 14 34.98 -18.87 -31.35
C GLY A 14 33.62 -19.09 -30.70
N LEU A 15 33.58 -19.14 -29.37
CA LEU A 15 32.34 -18.97 -28.61
C LEU A 15 31.90 -17.51 -28.79
N ASN A 16 31.01 -17.27 -29.75
CA ASN A 16 30.20 -16.05 -29.76
C ASN A 16 29.24 -16.13 -28.57
N GLY A 17 29.74 -15.79 -27.38
CA GLY A 17 28.88 -15.48 -26.25
C GLY A 17 28.08 -14.26 -26.63
N CYS A 18 26.75 -14.40 -26.73
CA CYS A 18 25.87 -13.25 -26.72
C CYS A 18 26.20 -12.45 -25.47
N GLN A 19 26.82 -11.29 -25.64
CA GLN A 19 26.97 -10.29 -24.58
C GLN A 19 25.56 -9.90 -24.16
N ASN A 20 25.05 -10.56 -23.12
CA ASN A 20 23.98 -10.01 -22.34
C ASN A 20 24.62 -8.82 -21.62
N PRO A 21 24.18 -7.57 -21.86
CA PRO A 21 24.72 -6.45 -21.11
C PRO A 21 24.50 -6.75 -19.62
N ILE A 22 25.59 -6.84 -18.87
CA ILE A 22 25.55 -6.88 -17.41
C ILE A 22 24.95 -5.54 -17.02
N ARG A 23 23.64 -5.54 -16.76
CA ARG A 23 22.99 -4.41 -16.13
C ARG A 23 23.45 -4.43 -14.67
N ASP A 24 24.14 -3.39 -14.25
CA ASP A 24 24.71 -3.31 -12.91
C ASP A 24 23.64 -3.62 -11.85
N PRO A 25 23.93 -4.46 -10.84
CA PRO A 25 22.97 -4.79 -9.79
C PRO A 25 22.45 -3.55 -9.02
N ILE A 26 23.20 -2.44 -9.07
CA ILE A 26 22.82 -1.18 -8.42
C ILE A 26 21.65 -0.50 -9.15
N ASP A 27 21.53 -0.66 -10.47
CA ASP A 27 20.41 -0.12 -11.26
C ASP A 27 19.10 -0.87 -10.98
N SER A 28 19.21 -2.12 -10.49
CA SER A 28 18.07 -2.93 -10.03
C SER A 28 17.64 -2.67 -8.57
N VAL A 29 18.50 -2.07 -7.74
CA VAL A 29 18.17 -1.77 -6.32
C VAL A 29 17.57 -0.37 -6.16
N VAL A 30 17.74 0.53 -7.14
CA VAL A 30 17.18 1.89 -7.11
C VAL A 30 15.79 2.00 -7.79
N GLN A 31 15.19 0.88 -8.20
CA GLN A 31 13.79 0.84 -8.66
C GLN A 31 12.81 0.37 -7.57
N VAL A 32 12.76 1.08 -6.44
CA VAL A 32 11.54 1.17 -5.62
C VAL A 32 11.07 2.62 -5.56
N VAL A 33 11.19 3.32 -6.69
CA VAL A 33 10.20 4.34 -7.05
C VAL A 33 9.15 3.58 -7.85
N THR A 34 8.11 3.11 -7.19
CA THR A 34 7.01 2.44 -7.90
C THR A 34 6.32 3.45 -8.82
N ASP A 35 6.22 3.12 -10.12
CA ASP A 35 5.50 3.94 -11.10
C ASP A 35 4.05 4.16 -10.60
N PRO A 36 3.62 5.42 -10.36
CA PRO A 36 2.29 5.71 -9.83
C PRO A 36 1.16 5.05 -10.63
N ARG A 37 1.33 4.89 -11.95
CA ARG A 37 0.32 4.23 -12.79
C ARG A 37 0.20 2.73 -12.49
N LYS A 38 1.31 2.06 -12.16
CA LYS A 38 1.30 0.65 -11.78
C LYS A 38 0.62 0.47 -10.43
N GLU A 39 0.86 1.36 -9.47
CA GLU A 39 0.20 1.31 -8.16
C GLU A 39 -1.30 1.58 -8.26
N ILE A 40 -1.72 2.54 -9.09
CA ILE A 40 -3.13 2.77 -9.42
C ILE A 40 -3.76 1.50 -10.00
N GLN A 41 -3.11 0.86 -10.98
CA GLN A 41 -3.63 -0.36 -11.58
C GLN A 41 -3.70 -1.52 -10.58
N LYS A 42 -2.71 -1.65 -9.71
CA LYS A 42 -2.67 -2.66 -8.66
C LYS A 42 -3.82 -2.44 -7.68
N GLY A 43 -4.02 -1.23 -7.19
CA GLY A 43 -5.15 -0.85 -6.35
C GLY A 43 -6.48 -1.20 -7.00
N GLN A 44 -6.70 -0.72 -8.23
CA GLN A 44 -7.93 -0.98 -8.98
C GLN A 44 -8.23 -2.47 -9.16
N ARG A 45 -7.20 -3.29 -9.43
CA ARG A 45 -7.37 -4.75 -9.60
C ARG A 45 -7.77 -5.45 -8.30
N HIS A 46 -7.17 -5.07 -7.17
CA HIS A 46 -7.38 -5.76 -5.89
C HIS A 46 -8.58 -5.21 -5.11
N TYR A 47 -9.03 -4.00 -5.41
CA TYR A 47 -10.07 -3.34 -4.63
C TYR A 47 -11.38 -4.13 -4.53
N PRO A 48 -11.95 -4.69 -5.62
CA PRO A 48 -13.16 -5.51 -5.52
C PRO A 48 -12.99 -6.74 -4.62
N PHE A 49 -11.80 -7.37 -4.66
CA PHE A 49 -11.49 -8.52 -3.82
C PHE A 49 -11.35 -8.13 -2.34
N ALA A 50 -10.65 -7.04 -2.04
CA ALA A 50 -10.51 -6.52 -0.68
C ALA A 50 -11.87 -6.12 -0.08
N LEU A 51 -12.74 -5.50 -0.87
CA LEU A 51 -14.11 -5.18 -0.45
C LEU A 51 -14.91 -6.45 -0.14
N ALA A 52 -14.85 -7.46 -1.02
CA ALA A 52 -15.55 -8.72 -0.81
C ALA A 52 -15.06 -9.45 0.45
N GLN A 53 -13.75 -9.40 0.74
CA GLN A 53 -13.17 -9.98 1.96
C GLN A 53 -13.57 -9.21 3.23
N SER A 54 -13.86 -7.91 3.10
CA SER A 54 -14.22 -7.02 4.22
C SER A 54 -15.73 -6.85 4.40
N GLY A 55 -16.53 -7.84 4.00
CA GLY A 55 -17.99 -7.82 4.19
C GLY A 55 -18.79 -7.11 3.09
N GLY A 56 -18.13 -6.54 2.07
CA GLY A 56 -18.77 -5.89 0.93
C GLY A 56 -19.20 -4.44 1.18
N ASP A 57 -19.54 -3.74 0.10
CA ASP A 57 -19.92 -2.32 0.11
C ASP A 57 -21.30 -2.10 0.77
N LEU A 58 -21.35 -1.21 1.76
CA LEU A 58 -22.56 -0.81 2.47
C LEU A 58 -23.29 0.32 1.74
N THR A 59 -23.74 0.02 0.52
CA THR A 59 -24.36 0.98 -0.42
C THR A 59 -25.63 1.66 0.08
N GLN A 60 -26.24 1.17 1.16
CA GLN A 60 -27.44 1.76 1.76
C GLN A 60 -27.13 3.10 2.45
N LEU A 61 -25.91 3.29 2.97
CA LEU A 61 -25.48 4.50 3.69
C LEU A 61 -24.72 5.47 2.78
N ARG A 62 -25.38 5.88 1.68
CA ARG A 62 -24.76 6.76 0.66
C ARG A 62 -24.22 8.06 1.24
N GLY A 63 -24.96 8.72 2.13
CA GLY A 63 -24.51 9.98 2.75
C GLY A 63 -23.21 9.85 3.53
N THR A 64 -23.03 8.76 4.28
CA THR A 64 -21.78 8.48 4.99
C THR A 64 -20.63 8.22 4.01
N ASN A 65 -20.88 7.44 2.97
CA ASN A 65 -19.88 7.15 1.95
C ASN A 65 -19.44 8.41 1.17
N ASP A 66 -20.39 9.29 0.84
CA ASP A 66 -20.13 10.56 0.15
C ASP A 66 -19.32 11.52 1.04
N TYR A 67 -19.64 11.56 2.33
CA TYR A 67 -18.88 12.32 3.32
C TYR A 67 -17.44 11.80 3.44
N LEU A 68 -17.24 10.48 3.57
CA LEU A 68 -15.91 9.86 3.63
C LEU A 68 -15.09 10.18 2.37
N ASN A 69 -15.72 10.11 1.19
CA ASN A 69 -15.06 10.48 -0.05
C ASN A 69 -14.73 11.99 -0.10
N THR A 70 -15.61 12.87 0.38
CA THR A 70 -15.30 14.30 0.48
C THR A 70 -14.12 14.55 1.42
N LEU A 71 -14.09 13.85 2.55
CA LEU A 71 -13.03 13.96 3.56
C LEU A 71 -11.68 13.49 3.00
N ILE A 72 -11.63 12.32 2.34
CA ILE A 72 -10.37 11.80 1.81
C ILE A 72 -9.78 12.67 0.71
N GLN A 73 -10.61 13.32 -0.12
CA GLN A 73 -10.11 14.28 -1.11
C GLN A 73 -9.42 15.48 -0.44
N ARG A 74 -9.98 16.00 0.66
CA ARG A 74 -9.36 17.10 1.43
C ARG A 74 -8.04 16.68 2.06
N LEU A 75 -7.99 15.46 2.61
CA LEU A 75 -6.76 14.89 3.16
C LEU A 75 -5.70 14.68 2.08
N ALA A 76 -6.08 14.18 0.91
CA ALA A 76 -5.17 13.97 -0.21
C ALA A 76 -4.53 15.27 -0.69
N VAL A 77 -5.29 16.37 -0.77
CA VAL A 77 -4.76 17.70 -1.08
C VAL A 77 -3.76 18.16 -0.02
N THR A 78 -4.07 17.93 1.26
CA THR A 78 -3.19 18.31 2.38
C THR A 78 -1.89 17.49 2.38
N ALA A 79 -1.96 16.22 1.99
CA ALA A 79 -0.84 15.29 1.90
C ALA A 79 -0.04 15.39 0.57
N ASP A 80 -0.40 16.32 -0.33
CA ASP A 80 0.16 16.42 -1.69
C ASP A 80 0.12 15.09 -2.47
N SER A 81 -0.97 14.32 -2.26
CA SER A 81 -1.15 13.02 -2.89
C SER A 81 -1.83 13.16 -4.24
N ALA A 82 -1.14 12.72 -5.31
CA ALA A 82 -1.69 12.70 -6.66
C ALA A 82 -2.54 11.45 -6.97
N PHE A 83 -2.76 10.55 -6.00
CA PHE A 83 -3.54 9.33 -6.24
C PHE A 83 -5.05 9.61 -6.28
N PRO A 84 -5.82 8.89 -7.12
CA PRO A 84 -7.27 9.05 -7.22
C PRO A 84 -7.98 8.33 -6.05
N TRP A 85 -7.95 8.97 -4.88
CA TRP A 85 -8.50 8.43 -3.65
C TRP A 85 -9.99 8.08 -3.78
N GLU A 86 -10.37 6.88 -3.35
CA GLU A 86 -11.74 6.40 -3.25
C GLU A 86 -11.88 5.61 -1.96
N ILE A 87 -12.91 5.96 -1.17
CA ILE A 87 -13.30 5.20 0.02
C ILE A 87 -14.60 4.47 -0.25
N ARG A 88 -14.70 3.24 0.28
CA ARG A 88 -15.97 2.54 0.47
C ARG A 88 -16.18 2.22 1.94
N LEU A 89 -17.38 2.55 2.43
CA LEU A 89 -17.88 2.03 3.69
C LEU A 89 -18.22 0.55 3.50
N VAL A 90 -17.66 -0.32 4.33
CA VAL A 90 -17.88 -1.77 4.23
C VAL A 90 -18.70 -2.31 5.40
N ASN A 91 -19.51 -3.32 5.11
CA ASN A 91 -20.42 -3.96 6.06
C ASN A 91 -19.69 -4.95 6.98
N ASP A 92 -18.83 -4.41 7.83
CA ASP A 92 -18.07 -5.17 8.82
C ASP A 92 -18.15 -4.43 10.17
N GLY A 93 -18.48 -5.18 11.23
CA GLY A 93 -18.64 -4.67 12.59
C GLY A 93 -17.33 -4.50 13.36
N SER A 94 -16.20 -4.94 12.82
CA SER A 94 -14.89 -4.71 13.42
C SER A 94 -14.46 -3.24 13.29
N ILE A 95 -13.67 -2.78 14.27
CA ILE A 95 -13.09 -1.43 14.28
C ILE A 95 -11.82 -1.48 13.43
N ASN A 96 -11.95 -1.18 12.13
CA ASN A 96 -10.83 -1.25 11.20
C ASN A 96 -11.00 -0.29 10.01
N ALA A 97 -9.89 0.07 9.39
CA ALA A 97 -9.79 0.69 8.08
C ALA A 97 -8.54 0.15 7.37
N TRP A 98 -8.47 0.26 6.05
CA TRP A 98 -7.33 -0.21 5.28
C TRP A 98 -7.17 0.58 4.01
N ALA A 99 -5.93 0.74 3.56
CA ALA A 99 -5.61 1.32 2.26
C ALA A 99 -4.81 0.36 1.36
N LEU A 100 -5.18 0.33 0.09
CA LEU A 100 -4.45 -0.29 -1.00
C LEU A 100 -3.64 0.77 -1.76
N PRO A 101 -2.62 0.34 -2.53
CA PRO A 101 -1.86 1.25 -3.38
C PRO A 101 -2.77 1.98 -4.37
N GLY A 102 -2.36 3.17 -4.79
CA GLY A 102 -3.09 3.91 -5.83
C GLY A 102 -4.39 4.57 -5.37
N GLY A 103 -4.56 4.75 -4.05
CA GLY A 103 -5.66 5.52 -3.47
C GLY A 103 -6.97 4.75 -3.32
N LYS A 104 -6.95 3.47 -2.98
CA LYS A 104 -8.19 2.73 -2.69
C LYS A 104 -8.24 2.40 -1.21
N MET A 105 -9.34 2.71 -0.54
CA MET A 105 -9.45 2.53 0.91
C MET A 105 -10.82 1.96 1.29
N GLY A 106 -10.85 1.12 2.32
CA GLY A 106 -12.06 0.63 2.94
C GLY A 106 -12.12 1.09 4.39
N VAL A 107 -13.33 1.44 4.83
CA VAL A 107 -13.60 1.84 6.21
C VAL A 107 -14.72 0.97 6.72
N ASN A 108 -14.51 0.29 7.85
CA ASN A 108 -15.51 -0.62 8.39
C ASN A 108 -16.61 0.16 9.10
N TYR A 109 -17.85 -0.32 8.98
CA TYR A 109 -18.99 0.24 9.71
C TYR A 109 -18.76 0.25 11.23
N GLY A 110 -18.09 -0.77 11.77
CA GLY A 110 -17.68 -0.83 13.17
C GLY A 110 -16.82 0.36 13.62
N LEU A 111 -15.86 0.79 12.79
CA LEU A 111 -15.04 1.97 13.07
C LEU A 111 -15.88 3.25 13.12
N ILE A 112 -16.80 3.43 12.16
CA ILE A 112 -17.69 4.60 12.14
C ILE A 112 -18.56 4.70 13.39
N ASN A 113 -19.02 3.56 13.93
CA ASN A 113 -19.83 3.56 15.15
C ASN A 113 -19.01 3.76 16.44
N ALA A 114 -17.70 3.50 16.39
CA ALA A 114 -16.82 3.62 17.56
C ALA A 114 -16.20 5.02 17.71
N ILE A 115 -16.10 5.78 16.62
CA ILE A 115 -15.53 7.12 16.61
C ILE A 115 -16.50 8.13 17.23
N GLU A 116 -15.99 8.99 18.12
CA GLU A 116 -16.77 10.04 18.78
C GLU A 116 -16.58 11.41 18.12
N THR A 117 -15.45 11.62 17.44
CA THR A 117 -15.11 12.92 16.82
C THR A 117 -14.58 12.79 15.39
N GLU A 118 -14.81 13.82 14.56
CA GLU A 118 -14.23 13.89 13.22
C GLU A 118 -12.68 13.88 13.24
N ALA A 119 -12.07 14.41 14.31
CA ALA A 119 -10.62 14.41 14.47
C ALA A 119 -10.04 12.99 14.58
N GLU A 120 -10.72 12.09 15.29
CA GLU A 120 -10.34 10.67 15.38
C GLU A 120 -10.46 9.99 14.02
N LEU A 121 -11.56 10.24 13.29
CA LEU A 121 -11.73 9.73 11.93
C LEU A 121 -10.59 10.21 11.02
N VAL A 122 -10.32 11.50 11.01
CA VAL A 122 -9.22 12.10 10.22
C VAL A 122 -7.88 11.48 10.59
N SER A 123 -7.62 11.24 11.88
CA SER A 123 -6.40 10.59 12.34
C SER A 123 -6.23 9.19 11.74
N VAL A 124 -7.29 8.37 11.75
CA VAL A 124 -7.26 7.01 11.19
C VAL A 124 -7.10 7.04 9.66
N LEU A 125 -7.89 7.87 8.96
CA LEU A 125 -7.79 7.97 7.49
C LEU A 125 -6.43 8.52 7.05
N GLY A 126 -5.89 9.50 7.76
CA GLY A 126 -4.56 10.06 7.52
C GLY A 126 -3.45 9.03 7.74
N HIS A 127 -3.57 8.20 8.79
CA HIS A 127 -2.65 7.09 9.07
C HIS A 127 -2.63 6.07 7.92
N GLU A 128 -3.80 5.59 7.49
CA GLU A 128 -3.91 4.63 6.38
C GLU A 128 -3.43 5.24 5.05
N MET A 129 -3.71 6.53 4.82
CA MET A 129 -3.21 7.26 3.67
C MET A 129 -1.68 7.32 3.66
N ALA A 130 -1.08 7.68 4.79
CA ALA A 130 0.37 7.76 4.93
C ALA A 130 1.00 6.39 4.68
N HIS A 131 0.47 5.30 5.23
CA HIS A 131 0.97 3.96 4.95
C HIS A 131 0.91 3.58 3.47
N SER A 132 -0.20 3.89 2.78
CA SER A 132 -0.33 3.61 1.35
C SER A 132 0.62 4.44 0.49
N ILE A 133 0.87 5.71 0.87
CA ILE A 133 1.82 6.60 0.18
C ILE A 133 3.27 6.20 0.47
N GLU A 134 3.65 5.99 1.74
CA GLU A 134 5.03 5.69 2.16
C GLU A 134 5.54 4.37 1.61
N LEU A 135 4.70 3.33 1.52
CA LEU A 135 5.08 2.04 0.93
C LEU A 135 5.45 2.14 -0.56
N HIS A 136 5.14 3.26 -1.23
CA HIS A 136 5.26 3.39 -2.68
C HIS A 136 5.90 4.73 -3.15
N GLY A 137 6.07 5.70 -2.26
CA GLY A 137 6.32 7.10 -2.61
C GLY A 137 7.80 7.46 -2.69
N THR A 138 8.63 7.09 -1.72
CA THR A 138 10.05 7.43 -1.71
C THR A 138 10.74 6.65 -0.59
N GLY A 139 12.02 6.32 -0.74
CA GLY A 139 12.89 5.89 0.35
C GLY A 139 13.15 6.99 1.38
N ARG A 140 12.10 7.55 1.98
CA ARG A 140 12.14 8.51 3.09
C ARG A 140 11.48 7.86 4.28
N GLU A 141 12.28 7.10 5.01
CA GLU A 141 11.98 6.75 6.39
C GLU A 141 12.01 8.02 7.23
N THR A 142 10.87 8.65 7.47
CA THR A 142 10.64 9.52 8.64
C THR A 142 9.16 9.88 8.67
N PHE A 143 8.33 9.03 9.27
CA PHE A 143 7.33 9.38 10.30
C PHE A 143 6.33 8.23 10.59
N GLY A 144 6.40 7.07 9.92
CA GLY A 144 5.54 5.92 10.24
C GLY A 144 5.82 5.21 11.59
N ALA A 145 6.94 5.49 12.25
CA ALA A 145 7.39 4.75 13.43
C ALA A 145 6.65 5.07 14.75
N LEU A 146 5.78 6.09 14.81
CA LEU A 146 5.10 6.49 16.05
C LEU A 146 3.70 5.89 16.24
N VAL A 147 3.04 5.38 15.20
CA VAL A 147 1.59 5.08 15.26
C VAL A 147 1.25 3.58 15.28
N GLY A 148 2.25 2.71 15.37
CA GLY A 148 2.06 1.32 15.82
C GLY A 148 1.54 1.19 17.27
N LEU A 149 1.39 2.31 17.99
CA LEU A 149 0.82 2.36 19.34
C LEU A 149 -0.70 2.54 19.36
N ALA A 150 -1.36 2.97 18.28
CA ALA A 150 -2.82 3.16 18.31
C ALA A 150 -3.59 1.83 18.30
N ALA A 151 -3.04 0.78 17.67
CA ALA A 151 -3.58 -0.58 17.74
C ALA A 151 -3.30 -1.29 19.08
N GLN A 152 -2.50 -0.70 19.98
CA GLN A 152 -2.27 -1.19 21.34
C GLN A 152 -2.84 -0.29 22.45
N ILE A 153 -3.54 0.81 22.14
CA ILE A 153 -4.24 1.62 23.15
C ILE A 153 -5.73 1.73 22.81
N ILE A 154 -6.38 0.58 22.61
CA ILE A 154 -7.79 0.42 22.98
C ILE A 154 -7.93 -0.38 24.29
N GLU A 155 -6.84 -0.84 24.91
CA GLU A 155 -6.88 -1.56 26.20
C GLU A 155 -6.64 -0.69 27.45
N ILE A 156 -6.36 0.62 27.33
CA ILE A 156 -6.28 1.52 28.51
C ILE A 156 -7.53 2.41 28.66
N GLY A 157 -8.46 2.38 27.69
CA GLY A 157 -9.66 3.24 27.70
C GLY A 157 -11.01 2.56 28.02
N ILE A 158 -11.07 1.23 28.03
CA ILE A 158 -12.32 0.46 28.27
C ILE A 158 -12.16 -0.63 29.35
N ALA A 159 -11.23 -0.46 30.29
CA ALA A 159 -11.07 -1.39 31.42
C ALA A 159 -11.49 -0.80 32.80
N GLU A 160 -11.75 0.51 32.95
CA GLU A 160 -12.08 1.11 34.25
C GLU A 160 -13.50 1.69 34.38
N ARG A 161 -14.50 1.14 33.69
CA ARG A 161 -15.91 1.31 34.09
C ARG A 161 -16.67 -0.01 34.15
N GLY A 162 -16.08 -0.99 34.84
CA GLY A 162 -16.70 -2.29 35.04
C GLY A 162 -16.53 -2.91 36.42
N VAL A 163 -15.61 -2.42 37.28
CA VAL A 163 -15.44 -2.94 38.64
C VAL A 163 -14.95 -1.83 39.56
N GLN A 164 -15.86 -1.17 40.27
CA GLN A 164 -15.75 -0.84 41.70
C GLN A 164 -17.01 -0.07 42.16
N ALA A 165 -17.72 -0.73 43.11
CA ALA A 165 -18.85 -0.28 43.94
C ALA A 165 -20.24 -0.13 43.29
#